data_AF-A0A0E2Z3M8-F1
#
_entry.id   AF-A0A0E2Z3M8-F1
#
_cell.length_a   1.000
_cell.length_b   1.000
_cell.length_c   1.000
_cell.angle_alpha   90.00
_cell.angle_beta   90.00
_cell.angle_gamma   90.00
#
_symmetry.space_group_name_H-M   'P 1'
#
loop_
_entity.id
_entity.type
_entity.pdbx_description
1 polymer ?
#
loop_
_entity_poly.entity_id
_entity_poly.type
_entity_poly.pdbx_seq_one_letter_code
_entity_poly.pdbx_strand_id
1 'polypeptide(L)'
;MRALMGYGAVLGVGWAMLALFLLGGCTGLKPGSPIPVYELSSPAYKLSVPSPNSLEPEPGDSELLLQYYRGLHALSEAELQRELEQAWQTTAKEPTAFDRLQLILLLSLPEVPFQDLEQARAMLRSFLKTELEGAKEYEGAKGLYDLALFLQGFLMEEAQQKRRYRLLQEQLEQKQEQVKRLRSGLKYLDGRRKQEQEWAHSLEQQLENERGRAETLEQKLEALKTIEKRLEYRNQSQENLQLPEQKNESND
;
A
#
# COMPACT_ATOMS: atom_id res chain seq x y z
N MET A 1 -37.24 -33.22 -19.37
CA MET A 1 -37.41 -31.76 -19.19
C MET A 1 -36.45 -31.35 -18.06
N ARG A 2 -35.14 -31.11 -18.22
CA ARG A 2 -34.29 -30.37 -19.18
C ARG A 2 -34.55 -28.86 -19.21
N ALA A 3 -33.87 -28.14 -18.31
CA ALA A 3 -33.46 -26.74 -18.48
C ALA A 3 -32.18 -26.47 -17.67
N LEU A 4 -31.03 -26.83 -18.25
CA LEU A 4 -29.68 -26.45 -17.83
C LEU A 4 -28.92 -26.08 -19.10
N MET A 5 -28.96 -24.79 -19.47
CA MET A 5 -28.08 -24.11 -20.44
C MET A 5 -28.31 -22.61 -20.22
N GLY A 6 -27.34 -21.71 -20.15
CA GLY A 6 -25.89 -21.82 -20.20
C GLY A 6 -25.36 -20.40 -19.91
N TYR A 7 -24.40 -20.28 -19.01
CA TYR A 7 -23.64 -19.05 -18.79
C TYR A 7 -22.16 -19.43 -18.78
N GLY A 8 -21.70 -19.97 -19.92
CA GLY A 8 -20.30 -20.19 -20.22
C GLY A 8 -19.85 -19.16 -21.25
N ALA A 9 -18.68 -18.57 -21.02
CA ALA A 9 -17.84 -17.91 -22.02
C ALA A 9 -18.10 -16.43 -22.39
N VAL A 10 -18.15 -15.50 -21.42
CA VAL A 10 -17.92 -14.07 -21.71
C VAL A 10 -16.80 -13.41 -20.86
N LEU A 11 -16.25 -14.11 -19.85
CA LEU A 11 -15.28 -13.51 -18.92
C LEU A 11 -13.80 -13.58 -19.35
N GLY A 12 -13.49 -13.99 -20.59
CA GLY A 12 -12.11 -14.24 -21.02
C GLY A 12 -11.38 -13.07 -21.70
N VAL A 13 -12.09 -12.12 -22.30
CA VAL A 13 -11.45 -11.12 -23.19
C VAL A 13 -11.13 -9.80 -22.48
N GLY A 14 -11.81 -9.50 -21.37
CA GLY A 14 -11.62 -8.23 -20.64
C GLY A 14 -10.31 -8.13 -19.86
N TRP A 15 -9.73 -9.26 -19.43
CA TRP A 15 -8.50 -9.25 -18.62
C TRP A 15 -7.22 -9.10 -19.45
N ALA A 16 -7.23 -9.52 -20.73
CA ALA A 16 -6.06 -9.38 -21.60
C ALA A 16 -5.78 -7.93 -22.00
N MET A 17 -6.81 -7.08 -22.09
CA MET A 17 -6.64 -5.65 -22.42
C MET A 17 -6.15 -4.79 -21.26
N LEU A 18 -6.36 -5.22 -20.00
CA LEU A 18 -5.93 -4.44 -18.82
C LEU A 18 -4.46 -4.68 -18.47
N ALA A 19 -3.88 -5.81 -18.90
CA ALA A 19 -2.45 -6.09 -18.74
C ALA A 19 -1.56 -5.33 -19.74
N LEU A 20 -2.10 -4.93 -20.91
CA LEU A 20 -1.32 -4.18 -21.91
C LEU A 20 -1.14 -2.69 -21.58
N PHE A 21 -1.96 -2.12 -20.69
CA PHE A 21 -1.82 -0.72 -20.27
C PHE A 21 -0.83 -0.50 -19.11
N LEU A 22 -0.41 -1.55 -18.40
CA LEU A 22 0.53 -1.44 -17.27
C LEU A 22 2.01 -1.57 -17.65
N LEU A 23 2.32 -1.91 -18.92
CA LEU A 23 3.69 -2.06 -19.41
C LEU A 23 4.15 -0.93 -20.36
N GLY A 24 3.28 0.05 -20.66
CA GLY A 24 3.57 1.14 -21.59
C GLY A 24 4.05 2.46 -20.98
N GLY A 25 4.48 2.48 -19.70
CA GLY A 25 4.64 3.71 -18.93
C GLY A 25 6.07 4.19 -18.61
N CYS A 26 7.14 3.54 -19.09
CA CYS A 26 8.52 3.89 -18.67
C CYS A 26 9.54 4.09 -19.80
N THR A 27 9.14 4.27 -21.06
CA THR A 27 10.06 4.61 -22.16
C THR A 27 9.97 6.08 -22.54
N GLY A 28 10.20 6.98 -21.57
CA GLY A 28 10.07 8.44 -21.81
C GLY A 28 11.04 9.33 -21.05
N LEU A 29 11.80 8.82 -20.08
CA LEU A 29 12.90 9.58 -19.49
C LEU A 29 14.14 9.33 -20.32
N LYS A 30 14.26 10.10 -21.40
CA LYS A 30 15.53 10.36 -22.07
C LYS A 30 16.53 10.70 -20.96
N PRO A 31 17.62 9.92 -20.75
CA PRO A 31 18.67 10.36 -19.85
C PRO A 31 19.07 11.73 -20.36
N GLY A 32 18.76 12.76 -19.57
CA GLY A 32 19.22 14.11 -19.81
C GLY A 32 20.70 13.95 -20.06
N SER A 33 21.13 14.28 -21.27
CA SER A 33 22.53 14.48 -21.60
C SER A 33 23.19 15.12 -20.38
N PRO A 34 24.34 14.62 -19.91
CA PRO A 34 25.07 15.31 -18.87
C PRO A 34 25.12 16.75 -19.32
N ILE A 35 24.42 17.61 -18.57
CA ILE A 35 24.53 19.04 -18.72
C ILE A 35 26.05 19.22 -18.68
N PRO A 36 26.71 19.61 -19.79
CA PRO A 36 28.10 19.96 -19.68
C PRO A 36 28.07 20.95 -18.55
N VAL A 37 28.84 20.67 -17.50
CA VAL A 37 29.25 21.67 -16.56
C VAL A 37 29.97 22.67 -17.45
N TYR A 38 29.19 23.60 -18.03
CA TYR A 38 29.65 24.92 -18.28
C TYR A 38 30.09 25.30 -16.89
N GLU A 39 31.40 25.18 -16.68
CA GLU A 39 32.12 26.09 -15.83
C GLU A 39 31.33 27.39 -15.96
N LEU A 40 30.60 27.73 -14.91
CA LEU A 40 30.48 29.12 -14.52
C LEU A 40 31.92 29.54 -14.18
N SER A 41 32.78 29.59 -15.21
CA SER A 41 33.67 30.68 -15.43
C SER A 41 32.77 31.87 -15.20
N SER A 42 32.96 32.41 -14.00
CA SER A 42 32.37 33.65 -13.54
C SER A 42 32.07 34.49 -14.76
N PRO A 43 30.84 35.03 -14.95
CA PRO A 43 30.77 36.20 -15.80
C PRO A 43 31.84 37.11 -15.21
N ALA A 44 32.91 37.33 -15.97
CA ALA A 44 33.75 38.47 -15.77
C ALA A 44 32.78 39.61 -16.01
N TYR A 45 32.07 39.99 -14.95
CA TYR A 45 31.58 41.32 -14.76
C TYR A 45 32.83 42.13 -15.03
N LYS A 46 32.93 42.64 -16.26
CA LYS A 46 33.78 43.78 -16.53
C LYS A 46 33.41 44.73 -15.40
N LEU A 47 34.33 44.92 -14.47
CA LEU A 47 34.33 46.08 -13.60
C LEU A 47 34.33 47.26 -14.56
N SER A 48 33.14 47.66 -15.00
CA SER A 48 32.83 49.03 -15.33
C SER A 48 33.23 49.78 -14.08
N VAL A 49 34.38 50.44 -14.17
CA VAL A 49 34.96 51.31 -13.15
C VAL A 49 33.80 52.09 -12.52
N PRO A 50 33.49 51.85 -11.23
CA PRO A 50 32.35 52.47 -10.60
C PRO A 50 32.54 53.98 -10.62
N SER A 51 31.52 54.67 -11.12
CA SER A 51 31.40 56.11 -10.97
C SER A 51 31.44 56.43 -9.47
N PRO A 52 32.26 57.38 -8.99
CA PRO A 52 32.61 57.50 -7.57
C PRO A 52 31.48 57.96 -6.62
N ASN A 53 30.21 58.03 -7.06
CA ASN A 53 29.14 58.73 -6.33
C ASN A 53 27.80 57.98 -6.24
N SER A 54 27.73 56.68 -6.56
CA SER A 54 26.54 55.89 -6.23
C SER A 54 26.65 55.36 -4.80
N LEU A 55 25.96 56.02 -3.86
CA LEU A 55 25.57 55.45 -2.58
C LEU A 55 24.78 54.18 -2.89
N GLU A 56 25.42 53.00 -2.90
CA GLU A 56 24.68 51.76 -2.94
C GLU A 56 23.84 51.68 -1.65
N PRO A 57 22.52 51.46 -1.76
CA PRO A 57 21.70 51.27 -0.59
C PRO A 57 22.23 50.05 0.16
N GLU A 58 22.63 50.25 1.42
CA GLU A 58 23.02 49.16 2.31
C GLU A 58 21.92 48.07 2.28
N PRO A 59 22.28 46.79 2.08
CA PRO A 59 21.31 45.72 2.00
C PRO A 59 20.50 45.68 3.30
N GLY A 60 19.17 45.71 3.19
CA GLY A 60 18.31 45.66 4.37
C GLY A 60 18.47 44.34 5.13
N ASP A 61 18.18 44.35 6.44
CA ASP A 61 18.33 43.18 7.31
C ASP A 61 17.67 41.90 6.78
N SER A 62 16.52 42.04 6.10
CA SER A 62 15.83 40.92 5.46
C SER A 62 16.64 40.30 4.31
N GLU A 63 17.38 41.10 3.54
CA GLU A 63 18.23 40.61 2.45
C GLU A 63 19.47 39.90 3.01
N LEU A 64 20.10 40.47 4.05
CA LEU A 64 21.18 39.82 4.78
C LEU A 64 20.75 38.46 5.35
N LEU A 65 19.54 38.38 5.90
CA LEU A 65 19.01 37.14 6.46
C LEU A 65 18.75 36.08 5.38
N LEU A 66 18.27 36.48 4.20
CA LEU A 66 18.12 35.59 3.06
C LEU A 66 19.47 35.13 2.49
N GLN A 67 20.47 36.01 2.46
CA GLN A 67 21.83 35.64 2.07
C GLN A 67 22.45 34.66 3.07
N TYR A 68 22.24 34.88 4.37
CA TYR A 68 22.62 33.94 5.42
C TYR A 68 21.98 32.58 5.21
N TYR A 69 20.66 32.53 4.98
CA TYR A 69 19.94 31.29 4.71
C TYR A 69 20.51 30.52 3.51
N ARG A 70 20.91 31.21 2.44
CA ARG A 70 21.57 30.56 1.29
C ARG A 70 22.93 29.97 1.67
N GLY A 71 23.68 30.65 2.53
CA GLY A 71 24.96 30.17 3.05
C GLY A 71 24.84 28.90 3.89
N LEU A 72 23.76 28.78 4.69
CA LEU A 72 23.53 27.63 5.56
C LEU A 72 23.47 26.30 4.80
N HIS A 73 22.92 26.29 3.58
CA HIS A 73 22.86 25.07 2.76
C HIS A 73 24.22 24.58 2.25
N ALA A 74 25.25 25.42 2.28
CA ALA A 74 26.61 25.05 1.86
C ALA A 74 27.46 24.53 3.03
N LEU A 75 26.99 24.66 4.27
CA LEU A 75 27.73 24.26 5.46
C LEU A 75 27.58 22.77 5.75
N SER A 76 28.63 22.18 6.30
CA SER A 76 28.57 20.83 6.85
C SER A 76 27.76 20.78 8.15
N GLU A 77 27.30 19.59 8.53
CA GLU A 77 26.53 19.37 9.77
C GLU A 77 27.26 19.88 11.02
N ALA A 78 28.57 19.65 11.10
CA ALA A 78 29.39 20.12 12.23
C ALA A 78 29.52 21.65 12.27
N GLU A 79 29.57 22.30 11.10
CA GLU A 79 29.60 23.77 11.00
C GLU A 79 28.24 24.37 11.35
N LEU A 80 27.16 23.76 10.87
CA LEU A 80 25.79 24.16 11.23
C LEU A 80 25.55 24.09 12.74
N GLN A 81 26.09 23.07 13.40
CA GLN A 81 25.97 22.94 14.85
C GLN A 81 26.76 24.03 15.60
N ARG A 82 27.93 24.44 15.10
CA ARG A 82 28.68 25.58 15.65
C ARG A 82 27.95 26.90 15.42
N GLU A 83 27.38 27.10 14.23
CA GLU A 83 26.53 28.25 13.92
C GLU A 83 25.32 28.33 14.84
N LEU A 84 24.68 27.18 15.13
CA LEU A 84 23.58 27.10 16.09
C LEU A 84 24.02 27.54 17.49
N GLU A 85 25.11 26.99 18.02
CA GLU A 85 25.65 27.38 19.32
C GLU A 85 26.01 28.87 19.38
N GLN A 86 26.60 29.39 18.31
CA GLN A 86 26.93 30.82 18.18
C GLN A 86 25.66 31.68 18.18
N ALA A 87 24.66 31.34 17.37
CA ALA A 87 23.39 32.05 17.31
C ALA A 87 22.67 32.05 18.67
N TRP A 88 22.72 30.94 19.41
CA TRP A 88 22.22 30.86 20.78
C TRP A 88 22.94 31.83 21.72
N GLN A 89 24.28 31.86 21.68
CA GLN A 89 25.06 32.74 22.53
C GLN A 89 24.81 34.23 22.22
N THR A 90 24.72 34.59 20.94
CA THR A 90 24.42 35.97 20.52
C THR A 90 23.04 36.38 21.00
N THR A 91 22.03 35.54 20.77
CA THR A 91 20.65 35.79 21.22
C THR A 91 20.54 35.88 22.75
N ALA A 92 21.33 35.11 23.50
CA ALA A 92 21.29 35.14 24.96
C ALA A 92 21.88 36.43 25.55
N LYS A 93 22.85 37.06 24.88
CA LYS A 93 23.51 38.28 25.36
C LYS A 93 22.65 39.52 25.08
N GLU A 94 22.35 39.77 23.80
CA GLU A 94 21.60 40.94 23.36
C GLU A 94 20.72 40.53 22.17
N PRO A 95 19.47 40.11 22.41
CA PRO A 95 18.64 39.53 21.36
C PRO A 95 18.09 40.61 20.43
N THR A 96 18.81 40.92 19.35
CA THR A 96 18.30 41.76 18.26
C THR A 96 17.21 41.03 17.47
N ALA A 97 16.39 41.78 16.72
CA ALA A 97 15.36 41.18 15.88
C ALA A 97 15.95 40.23 14.82
N PHE A 98 17.10 40.61 14.26
CA PHE A 98 17.87 39.82 13.31
C PHE A 98 18.36 38.51 13.94
N ASP A 99 19.03 38.57 15.10
CA ASP A 99 19.59 37.37 15.75
C ASP A 99 18.50 36.35 16.14
N ARG A 100 17.34 36.83 16.60
CA ARG A 100 16.20 35.97 16.91
C ARG A 100 15.70 35.23 15.67
N LEU A 101 15.55 35.94 14.54
CA LEU A 101 15.10 35.33 13.29
C LEU A 101 16.16 34.41 12.69
N GLN A 102 17.44 34.73 12.82
CA GLN A 102 18.55 33.87 12.43
C GLN A 102 18.50 32.54 13.18
N LEU A 103 18.29 32.57 14.50
CA LEU A 103 18.14 31.37 15.32
C LEU A 103 16.87 30.58 14.96
N ILE A 104 15.73 31.27 14.75
CA ILE A 104 14.49 30.63 14.31
C ILE A 104 14.69 29.90 12.97
N LEU A 105 15.40 30.53 12.03
CA LEU A 105 15.72 29.94 10.73
C LEU A 105 16.56 28.67 10.88
N LEU A 106 17.63 28.71 11.67
CA LEU A 106 18.48 27.56 11.96
C LEU A 106 17.69 26.38 12.56
N LEU A 107 16.81 26.65 13.53
CA LEU A 107 15.95 25.62 14.14
C LEU A 107 14.89 25.07 13.17
N SER A 108 14.54 25.84 12.14
CA SER A 108 13.57 25.46 11.11
C SER A 108 14.17 24.74 9.91
N LEU A 109 15.50 24.60 9.83
CA LEU A 109 16.14 23.94 8.70
C LEU A 109 15.65 22.49 8.53
N PRO A 110 15.35 22.05 7.30
CA PRO A 110 14.99 20.65 7.05
C PRO A 110 16.22 19.74 7.19
N GLU A 111 15.98 18.47 7.53
CA GLU A 111 16.96 17.38 7.47
C GLU A 111 18.19 17.51 8.40
N VAL A 112 18.17 18.41 9.37
CA VAL A 112 19.20 18.53 10.40
C VAL A 112 18.81 17.78 11.69
N PRO A 113 19.75 17.14 12.41
CA PRO A 113 19.44 16.34 13.60
C PRO A 113 18.95 17.18 14.78
N PHE A 114 19.28 18.48 14.79
CA PHE A 114 18.89 19.44 15.81
C PHE A 114 17.63 20.26 15.40
N GLN A 115 16.88 19.81 14.40
CA GLN A 115 15.65 20.47 13.98
C GLN A 115 14.63 20.48 15.13
N ASP A 116 14.21 21.67 15.56
CA ASP A 116 13.13 21.84 16.55
C ASP A 116 12.11 22.87 16.06
N LEU A 117 11.12 22.37 15.31
CA LEU A 117 10.05 23.17 14.74
C LEU A 117 9.10 23.74 15.81
N GLU A 118 8.95 23.07 16.94
CA GLU A 118 8.04 23.55 18.00
C GLU A 118 8.69 24.74 18.72
N GLN A 119 9.98 24.66 19.03
CA GLN A 119 10.75 25.77 19.58
C GLN A 119 10.81 26.93 18.58
N ALA A 120 11.13 26.67 17.30
CA ALA A 120 11.15 27.70 16.26
C ALA A 120 9.81 28.43 16.15
N ARG A 121 8.68 27.70 16.17
CA ARG A 121 7.34 28.31 16.17
C ARG A 121 7.04 29.11 17.43
N ALA A 122 7.45 28.62 18.60
CA ALA A 122 7.24 29.33 19.86
C ALA A 122 7.99 30.67 19.87
N MET A 123 9.26 30.65 19.44
CA MET A 123 10.10 31.84 19.29
C MET A 123 9.57 32.80 18.22
N LEU A 124 9.08 32.28 17.09
CA LEU A 124 8.51 33.11 16.03
C LEU A 124 7.20 33.78 16.46
N ARG A 125 6.36 33.09 17.24
CA ARG A 125 5.15 33.69 17.82
C ARG A 125 5.46 34.78 18.83
N SER A 126 6.45 34.57 19.69
CA SER A 126 6.86 35.61 20.64
C SER A 126 7.46 36.80 19.90
N PHE A 127 8.30 36.57 18.89
CA PHE A 127 8.86 37.59 18.00
C PHE A 127 7.77 38.43 17.32
N LEU A 128 6.80 37.79 16.66
CA LEU A 128 5.71 38.50 15.98
C LEU A 128 4.86 39.31 16.97
N LYS A 129 4.73 38.86 18.22
CA LYS A 129 4.00 39.61 19.26
C LYS A 129 4.78 40.85 19.72
N THR A 130 6.10 40.72 19.94
CA THR A 130 6.93 41.84 20.40
C THR A 130 7.13 42.89 19.32
N GLU A 131 7.42 42.47 18.09
CA GLU A 131 7.70 43.41 16.98
C GLU A 131 6.43 44.10 16.48
N LEU A 132 5.26 43.46 16.55
CA LEU A 132 3.99 44.12 16.18
C LEU A 132 3.68 45.34 17.05
N GLU A 133 4.09 45.31 18.32
CA GLU A 133 3.89 46.43 19.25
C GLU A 133 4.91 47.56 18.99
N GLY A 134 6.14 47.23 18.54
CA GLY A 134 7.22 48.18 18.25
C GLY A 134 7.29 48.69 16.80
N ALA A 135 6.72 47.98 15.83
CA ALA A 135 6.84 48.27 14.39
C ALA A 135 6.18 49.57 13.90
N LYS A 136 5.59 50.36 14.80
CA LYS A 136 5.02 51.68 14.43
C LYS A 136 6.07 52.74 14.12
N GLU A 137 7.35 52.54 14.49
CA GLU A 137 8.37 53.60 14.43
C GLU A 137 9.55 53.36 13.46
N TYR A 138 9.80 52.15 12.96
CA TYR A 138 11.01 51.87 12.16
C TYR A 138 10.72 51.18 10.82
N GLU A 139 11.04 51.85 9.71
CA GLU A 139 10.90 51.30 8.35
C GLU A 139 11.75 50.05 8.10
N GLY A 140 12.93 49.94 8.72
CA GLY A 140 13.82 48.78 8.58
C GLY A 140 13.26 47.48 9.16
N ALA A 141 12.46 47.54 10.23
CA ALA A 141 11.87 46.38 10.87
C ALA A 141 10.76 45.72 10.03
N LYS A 142 10.20 46.46 9.05
CA LYS A 142 9.11 45.98 8.20
C LYS A 142 9.51 44.77 7.37
N GLY A 143 10.71 44.77 6.78
CA GLY A 143 11.19 43.65 5.96
C GLY A 143 11.37 42.35 6.76
N LEU A 144 11.91 42.45 7.99
CA LEU A 144 12.04 41.30 8.90
C LEU A 144 10.68 40.78 9.35
N TYR A 145 9.72 41.67 9.61
CA TYR A 145 8.35 41.30 9.98
C TYR A 145 7.63 40.54 8.86
N ASP A 146 7.73 41.03 7.63
CA ASP A 146 7.13 40.37 6.45
C ASP A 146 7.74 38.97 6.25
N LEU A 147 9.06 38.83 6.42
CA LEU A 147 9.73 37.54 6.36
C LEU A 147 9.31 36.61 7.51
N ALA A 148 9.16 37.13 8.72
CA ALA A 148 8.70 36.38 9.88
C ALA A 148 7.27 35.83 9.68
N LEU A 149 6.38 36.63 9.09
CA LEU A 149 5.04 36.18 8.70
C LEU A 149 5.10 35.07 7.65
N PHE A 150 5.95 35.22 6.64
CA PHE A 150 6.16 34.18 5.63
C PHE A 150 6.66 32.87 6.25
N LEU A 151 7.67 32.94 7.12
CA LEU A 151 8.20 31.79 7.85
C LEU A 151 7.13 31.13 8.72
N GLN A 152 6.25 31.92 9.34
CA GLN A 152 5.15 31.37 10.12
C GLN A 152 4.19 30.55 9.25
N GLY A 153 3.85 31.06 8.07
CA GLY A 153 3.04 30.34 7.08
C GLY A 153 3.68 29.03 6.66
N PHE A 154 4.98 29.07 6.33
CA PHE A 154 5.76 27.89 5.95
C PHE A 154 5.77 26.82 7.05
N LEU A 155 6.10 27.21 8.29
CA LEU A 155 6.16 26.27 9.41
C LEU A 155 4.79 25.64 9.72
N MET A 156 3.70 26.37 9.52
CA MET A 156 2.34 25.86 9.69
C MET A 156 1.96 24.87 8.59
N GLU A 157 2.28 25.18 7.33
CA GLU A 157 2.05 24.28 6.20
C GLU A 157 2.85 22.98 6.35
N GLU A 158 4.12 23.04 6.77
CA GLU A 158 4.93 21.85 7.02
C GLU A 158 4.30 20.95 8.13
N ALA A 159 3.79 21.57 9.21
CA ALA A 159 3.05 20.84 10.24
C ALA A 159 1.82 20.13 9.66
N GLN A 160 1.08 20.84 8.82
CA GLN A 160 -0.13 20.31 8.21
C GLN A 160 0.20 19.17 7.25
N GLN A 161 1.26 19.29 6.45
CA GLN A 161 1.73 18.23 5.57
C GLN A 161 2.15 16.99 6.34
N LYS A 162 2.93 17.13 7.42
CA LYS A 162 3.29 16.00 8.30
C LYS A 162 2.05 15.30 8.87
N ARG A 163 1.00 16.04 9.25
CA ARG A 163 -0.28 15.46 9.69
C ARG A 163 -1.00 14.70 8.57
N ARG A 164 -1.09 15.28 7.36
CA ARG A 164 -1.71 14.61 6.20
C ARG A 164 -0.97 13.31 5.85
N TYR A 165 0.37 13.34 5.89
CA TYR A 165 1.18 12.16 5.64
C TYR A 165 0.93 11.05 6.67
N ARG A 166 0.88 11.39 7.97
CA ARG A 166 0.54 10.41 9.03
C ARG A 166 -0.81 9.76 8.81
N LEU A 167 -1.85 10.56 8.52
CA LEU A 167 -3.19 10.03 8.24
C LEU A 167 -3.19 9.10 7.02
N LEU A 168 -2.46 9.45 5.96
CA LEU A 168 -2.35 8.61 4.78
C LEU A 168 -1.62 7.29 5.09
N GLN A 169 -0.59 7.35 5.93
CA GLN A 169 0.16 6.18 6.39
C GLN A 169 -0.72 5.24 7.23
N GLU A 170 -1.52 5.79 8.15
CA GLU A 170 -2.50 5.03 8.94
C GLU A 170 -3.54 4.34 8.04
N GLN A 171 -4.06 5.04 7.02
CA GLN A 171 -4.99 4.46 6.06
C GLN A 171 -4.36 3.30 5.27
N LEU A 172 -3.09 3.46 4.88
CA LEU A 172 -2.35 2.43 4.16
C LEU A 172 -2.15 1.18 5.03
N GLU A 173 -1.80 1.36 6.30
CA GLU A 173 -1.68 0.25 7.27
C GLU A 173 -3.02 -0.47 7.48
N GLN A 174 -4.12 0.26 7.65
CA GLN A 174 -5.45 -0.33 7.77
C GLN A 174 -5.82 -1.15 6.53
N LYS A 175 -5.52 -0.65 5.33
CA LYS A 175 -5.78 -1.38 4.08
C LYS A 175 -4.92 -2.62 3.95
N GLN A 176 -3.64 -2.57 4.36
CA GLN A 176 -2.78 -3.75 4.39
C GLN A 176 -3.32 -4.81 5.36
N GLU A 177 -3.80 -4.40 6.53
CA GLU A 177 -4.40 -5.32 7.49
C GLU A 177 -5.70 -5.94 6.97
N GLN A 178 -6.54 -5.17 6.27
CA GLN A 178 -7.72 -5.70 5.57
C GLN A 178 -7.31 -6.77 4.54
N VAL A 179 -6.29 -6.50 3.74
CA VAL A 179 -5.78 -7.47 2.75
C VAL A 179 -5.27 -8.74 3.43
N LYS A 180 -4.53 -8.62 4.55
CA LYS A 180 -4.06 -9.78 5.33
C LYS A 180 -5.22 -10.63 5.83
N ARG A 181 -6.27 -10.01 6.38
CA ARG A 181 -7.48 -10.71 6.85
C ARG A 181 -8.23 -11.42 5.73
N LEU A 182 -8.39 -10.77 4.58
CA LEU A 182 -9.03 -11.41 3.42
C LEU A 182 -8.19 -12.59 2.93
N ARG A 183 -6.85 -12.46 2.91
CA ARG A 183 -5.95 -13.52 2.49
C ARG A 183 -5.99 -14.74 3.43
N SER A 184 -6.07 -14.52 4.75
CA SER A 184 -6.23 -15.62 5.70
C SER A 184 -7.61 -16.28 5.57
N GLY A 185 -8.66 -15.50 5.36
CA GLY A 185 -10.02 -16.00 5.07
C GLY A 185 -10.06 -16.89 3.82
N LEU A 186 -9.42 -16.48 2.72
CA LEU A 186 -9.33 -17.30 1.51
C LEU A 186 -8.59 -18.62 1.76
N LYS A 187 -7.45 -18.58 2.48
CA LYS A 187 -6.72 -19.80 2.86
C LYS A 187 -7.58 -20.77 3.68
N TYR A 188 -8.39 -20.25 4.60
CA TYR A 188 -9.32 -21.05 5.39
C TYR A 188 -10.39 -21.72 4.51
N LEU A 189 -11.01 -20.96 3.60
CA LEU A 189 -12.02 -21.48 2.69
C LEU A 189 -11.45 -22.54 1.73
N ASP A 190 -10.22 -22.35 1.24
CA ASP A 190 -9.55 -23.36 0.42
C ASP A 190 -9.25 -24.64 1.21
N GLY A 191 -8.85 -24.52 2.48
CA GLY A 191 -8.69 -25.67 3.37
C GLY A 191 -10.00 -26.43 3.57
N ARG A 192 -11.10 -25.71 3.81
CA ARG A 192 -12.44 -26.30 3.95
C ARG A 192 -12.90 -26.99 2.67
N ARG A 193 -12.70 -26.36 1.50
CA ARG A 193 -13.04 -26.96 0.20
C ARG A 193 -12.31 -28.29 -0.01
N LYS A 194 -11.03 -28.38 0.35
CA LYS A 194 -10.27 -29.64 0.26
C LYS A 194 -10.83 -30.73 1.16
N GLN A 195 -11.18 -30.40 2.40
CA GLN A 195 -11.82 -31.35 3.32
C GLN A 195 -13.17 -31.85 2.77
N GLU A 196 -13.99 -30.95 2.21
CA GLU A 196 -15.26 -31.32 1.59
C GLU A 196 -15.05 -32.24 0.37
N GLN A 197 -14.00 -32.01 -0.43
CA GLN A 197 -13.63 -32.88 -1.56
C GLN A 197 -13.17 -34.27 -1.11
N GLU A 198 -12.32 -34.34 -0.08
CA GLU A 198 -11.86 -35.62 0.49
C GLU A 198 -13.04 -36.43 1.07
N TRP A 199 -13.95 -35.74 1.76
CA TRP A 199 -15.16 -36.37 2.30
C TRP A 199 -16.09 -36.88 1.19
N ALA A 200 -16.30 -36.09 0.14
CA ALA A 200 -17.09 -36.49 -1.02
C ALA A 200 -16.49 -37.73 -1.71
N HIS A 201 -15.17 -37.78 -1.87
CA HIS A 201 -14.49 -38.93 -2.46
C HIS A 201 -14.61 -40.20 -1.59
N SER A 202 -14.50 -40.06 -0.28
CA SER A 202 -14.72 -41.16 0.66
C SER A 202 -16.15 -41.73 0.57
N LEU A 203 -17.16 -40.86 0.46
CA LEU A 203 -18.55 -41.28 0.28
C LEU A 203 -18.78 -41.97 -1.07
N GLU A 204 -18.16 -41.48 -2.15
CA GLU A 204 -18.23 -42.10 -3.47
C GLU A 204 -17.68 -43.53 -3.44
N GLN A 205 -16.54 -43.73 -2.79
CA GLN A 205 -15.94 -45.04 -2.59
C GLN A 205 -16.84 -45.98 -1.75
N GLN A 206 -17.51 -45.45 -0.72
CA GLN A 206 -18.48 -46.24 0.05
C GLN A 206 -19.68 -46.66 -0.80
N LEU A 207 -20.22 -45.75 -1.62
CA LEU A 207 -21.33 -46.07 -2.52
C LEU A 207 -20.94 -47.13 -3.56
N GLU A 208 -19.73 -47.05 -4.11
CA GLU A 208 -19.21 -48.05 -5.04
C GLU A 208 -19.07 -49.43 -4.38
N ASN A 209 -18.54 -49.47 -3.16
CA ASN A 209 -18.44 -50.71 -2.38
C ASN A 209 -19.81 -51.34 -2.09
N GLU A 210 -20.80 -50.53 -1.70
CA GLU A 210 -22.16 -51.01 -1.45
C GLU A 210 -22.86 -51.47 -2.73
N ARG A 211 -22.63 -50.81 -3.87
CA ARG A 211 -23.10 -51.29 -5.19
C ARG A 211 -22.51 -52.64 -5.54
N GLY A 212 -21.19 -52.82 -5.40
CA GLY A 212 -20.55 -54.11 -5.66
C GLY A 212 -21.06 -55.24 -4.74
N ARG A 213 -21.37 -54.92 -3.47
CA ARG A 213 -22.03 -55.86 -2.55
C ARG A 213 -23.44 -56.23 -3.02
N ALA A 214 -24.23 -55.25 -3.44
CA ALA A 214 -25.59 -55.47 -3.96
C ALA A 214 -25.58 -56.36 -5.22
N GLU A 215 -24.70 -56.08 -6.18
CA GLU A 215 -24.52 -56.90 -7.40
C GLU A 215 -24.13 -58.35 -7.05
N THR A 216 -23.22 -58.53 -6.10
CA THR A 216 -22.83 -59.87 -5.62
C THR A 216 -24.01 -60.62 -5.00
N LEU A 217 -24.86 -59.93 -4.24
CA LEU A 217 -26.07 -60.52 -3.65
C LEU A 217 -27.12 -60.86 -4.72
N GLU A 218 -27.28 -60.00 -5.73
CA GLU A 218 -28.16 -60.24 -6.87
C GLU A 218 -27.73 -61.48 -7.65
N GLN A 219 -26.44 -61.61 -7.97
CA GLN A 219 -25.88 -62.82 -8.60
C GLN A 219 -26.15 -64.09 -7.78
N LYS A 220 -26.02 -64.02 -6.44
CA LYS A 220 -26.35 -65.13 -5.54
C LYS A 220 -27.83 -65.49 -5.59
N LEU A 221 -28.72 -64.49 -5.61
CA LEU A 221 -30.16 -64.71 -5.71
C LEU A 221 -30.53 -65.36 -7.05
N GLU A 222 -29.95 -64.93 -8.16
CA GLU A 222 -30.18 -65.56 -9.48
C GLU A 222 -29.68 -67.00 -9.54
N ALA A 223 -28.53 -67.29 -8.94
CA ALA A 223 -28.02 -68.65 -8.82
C ALA A 223 -28.97 -69.54 -8.00
N LEU A 224 -29.48 -69.05 -6.87
CA LEU A 224 -30.45 -69.76 -6.04
C LEU A 224 -31.77 -70.02 -6.80
N LYS A 225 -32.31 -69.00 -7.49
CA LYS A 225 -33.50 -69.16 -8.35
C LYS A 225 -33.29 -70.21 -9.44
N THR A 226 -32.09 -70.29 -10.00
CA THR A 226 -31.75 -71.30 -11.02
C THR A 226 -31.68 -72.70 -10.41
N ILE A 227 -31.14 -72.85 -9.20
CA ILE A 227 -31.12 -74.12 -8.47
C ILE A 227 -32.54 -74.57 -8.11
N GLU A 228 -33.38 -73.65 -7.63
CA GLU A 228 -34.79 -73.87 -7.31
C GLU A 228 -35.56 -74.41 -8.52
N LYS A 229 -35.50 -73.70 -9.66
CA LYS A 229 -36.11 -74.18 -10.92
C LYS A 229 -35.64 -75.59 -11.31
N ARG A 230 -34.34 -75.90 -11.18
CA ARG A 230 -33.80 -77.23 -11.47
C ARG A 230 -34.29 -78.31 -10.49
N LEU A 231 -34.60 -77.95 -9.24
CA LEU A 231 -35.19 -78.87 -8.26
C LEU A 231 -36.66 -79.12 -8.59
N GLU A 232 -37.42 -78.08 -8.92
CA GLU A 232 -38.82 -78.20 -9.38
C GLU A 232 -38.94 -79.12 -10.60
N TYR A 233 -38.11 -78.94 -11.63
CA TYR A 233 -38.09 -79.83 -12.80
C TYR A 233 -37.76 -81.28 -12.44
N ARG A 234 -36.83 -81.52 -11.51
CA ARG A 234 -36.50 -82.88 -11.04
C ARG A 234 -37.66 -83.51 -10.29
N ASN A 235 -38.32 -82.76 -9.41
CA ASN A 235 -39.48 -83.23 -8.67
C ASN A 235 -40.65 -83.58 -9.60
N GLN A 236 -40.97 -82.71 -10.57
CA GLN A 236 -41.99 -83.00 -11.60
C GLN A 236 -41.63 -84.23 -12.43
N SER A 237 -40.35 -84.39 -12.79
CA SER A 237 -39.88 -85.56 -13.54
C SER A 237 -40.01 -86.85 -12.72
N GLN A 238 -39.74 -86.80 -11.41
CA GLN A 238 -39.93 -87.95 -10.51
C GLN A 238 -41.41 -88.29 -10.29
N GLU A 239 -42.27 -87.28 -10.12
CA GLU A 239 -43.71 -87.46 -9.99
C GLU A 239 -44.30 -88.13 -11.24
N ASN A 240 -43.87 -87.70 -12.44
CA ASN A 240 -44.26 -88.34 -13.70
C ASN A 240 -43.75 -89.79 -13.83
N LEU A 241 -42.60 -90.13 -13.24
CA LEU A 241 -42.04 -91.50 -13.25
C LEU A 241 -42.73 -92.45 -12.24
N GLN A 242 -43.40 -91.93 -11.21
CA GLN A 242 -44.19 -92.73 -10.26
C GLN A 242 -45.64 -92.97 -10.73
N LEU A 243 -46.06 -92.36 -11.83
CA LEU A 243 -47.38 -92.52 -12.46
C LEU A 243 -47.40 -93.30 -13.79
N PRO A 244 -46.87 -94.54 -13.85
CA PRO A 244 -47.35 -95.52 -14.81
C PRO A 244 -47.90 -96.75 -14.08
N GLU A 245 -49.22 -96.82 -13.92
CA GLU A 245 -50.04 -98.06 -13.80
C GLU A 245 -51.31 -97.77 -12.98
N GLN A 246 -52.36 -97.30 -13.64
CA GLN A 246 -53.74 -97.72 -13.35
C GLN A 246 -54.66 -97.18 -14.44
N LYS A 247 -54.45 -97.65 -15.67
CA LYS A 247 -55.45 -97.50 -16.71
C LYS A 247 -55.27 -98.60 -17.75
N ASN A 248 -55.58 -99.82 -17.34
CA ASN A 248 -56.01 -100.91 -18.21
C ASN A 248 -56.57 -102.02 -17.31
N GLU A 249 -57.78 -101.84 -16.81
CA GLU A 249 -58.69 -102.94 -16.47
C GLU A 249 -60.12 -102.39 -16.39
N SER A 250 -60.72 -102.29 -17.58
CA SER A 250 -62.16 -102.12 -17.81
C SER A 250 -62.43 -102.70 -19.20
N ASN A 251 -62.42 -104.03 -19.27
CA ASN A 251 -63.12 -104.82 -20.27
C ASN A 251 -63.64 -106.07 -19.55
N ASP A 252 -64.83 -105.93 -18.97
CA ASP A 252 -66.01 -106.81 -19.08
C ASP A 252 -66.92 -106.71 -17.85
#